data_AF-A0A950S1U0-F1
#
_entry.id   AF-A0A950S1U0-F1
#
_cell.length_a   1.000
_cell.length_b   1.000
_cell.length_c   1.000
_cell.angle_alpha   90.00
_cell.angle_beta   90.00
_cell.angle_gamma   90.00
#
_symmetry.space_group_name_H-M   'P 1'
#
loop_
_entity.id
_entity.type
_entity.pdbx_description
1 polymer ?
#
loop_
_entity_poly.entity_id
_entity_poly.type
_entity_poly.pdbx_seq_one_letter_code
_entity_poly.pdbx_strand_id
1 'polypeptide(L)'
;MHADGAAAREPPHVAEPGATGSVGVRLRVLRVRAGLSQSALAARAGVDLATVKAIERDRRRRPHPHTLALLADALGLPAAASAALLERAFGPAAQGSDTGSPAAAGPWSPALVRLPAPPTPLIGRETDVVQLRKLLDPTTPASRLLTLVGPGGVGKTRLAIALAADVARDYGDGVVF
;
A
#
# COMPACT_ATOMS: atom_id res chain seq x y z
N MET A 1 10.04 55.99 -34.30
CA MET A 1 11.09 54.99 -34.57
C MET A 1 11.17 54.11 -33.33
N HIS A 2 10.23 53.17 -33.15
CA HIS A 2 10.31 51.75 -33.55
C HIS A 2 11.59 51.04 -33.09
N ALA A 3 11.45 50.30 -31.99
CA ALA A 3 11.87 48.91 -31.76
C ALA A 3 11.46 48.59 -30.31
N ASP A 4 10.30 47.99 -30.08
CA ASP A 4 10.07 46.54 -30.11
C ASP A 4 11.18 45.78 -29.35
N GLY A 5 10.83 45.41 -28.13
CA GLY A 5 11.69 44.76 -27.15
C GLY A 5 10.90 43.69 -26.43
N ALA A 6 10.48 42.70 -27.22
CA ALA A 6 10.24 41.32 -26.85
C ALA A 6 9.76 41.07 -25.42
N ALA A 7 8.45 40.84 -25.31
CA ALA A 7 7.85 40.05 -24.26
C ALA A 7 8.53 38.68 -24.15
N ALA A 8 9.58 38.58 -23.33
CA ALA A 8 10.02 37.32 -22.76
C ALA A 8 9.09 36.98 -21.58
N ARG A 9 7.85 36.64 -21.92
CA ARG A 9 7.01 35.80 -21.06
C ARG A 9 7.66 34.42 -21.07
N GLU A 10 8.64 34.22 -20.20
CA GLU A 10 9.06 32.86 -19.86
C GLU A 10 7.87 32.16 -19.16
N PRO A 11 7.58 30.91 -19.58
CA PRO A 11 6.27 30.31 -19.42
C PRO A 11 5.95 30.03 -17.95
N PRO A 12 4.66 29.94 -17.57
CA PRO A 12 4.30 29.30 -16.33
C PRO A 12 5.00 27.94 -16.31
N HIS A 13 5.72 27.62 -15.23
CA HIS A 13 6.12 26.24 -14.96
C HIS A 13 4.84 25.42 -15.04
N VAL A 14 4.66 24.78 -16.20
CA VAL A 14 3.55 23.89 -16.47
C VAL A 14 3.77 22.79 -15.44
N ALA A 15 2.96 22.83 -14.39
CA ALA A 15 2.76 21.70 -13.53
C ALA A 15 2.38 20.55 -14.47
N GLU A 16 3.33 19.66 -14.75
CA GLU A 16 3.12 18.45 -15.56
C GLU A 16 1.85 17.77 -15.04
N PRO A 17 0.71 17.91 -15.75
CA PRO A 17 -0.55 17.36 -15.30
C PRO A 17 -0.59 15.93 -15.80
N GLY A 18 -0.05 15.00 -15.01
CA GLY A 18 -0.14 13.58 -15.36
C GLY A 18 0.88 12.67 -14.71
N ALA A 19 0.69 12.34 -13.43
CA ALA A 19 0.78 10.95 -12.97
C ALA A 19 0.44 10.90 -11.49
N THR A 20 -0.84 10.94 -11.16
CA THR A 20 -1.47 10.30 -9.99
C THR A 20 -1.34 8.76 -10.07
N GLY A 21 -0.24 8.26 -10.63
CA GLY A 21 0.08 6.85 -10.72
C GLY A 21 0.61 6.34 -9.40
N SER A 22 0.32 5.08 -9.13
CA SER A 22 0.84 4.33 -8.01
C SER A 22 2.38 4.33 -7.99
N VAL A 23 2.95 4.08 -6.82
CA VAL A 23 4.41 3.96 -6.61
C VAL A 23 5.01 2.92 -7.55
N GLY A 24 4.31 1.80 -7.76
CA GLY A 24 4.76 0.73 -8.64
C GLY A 24 4.92 1.16 -10.09
N VAL A 25 3.95 1.88 -10.64
CA VAL A 25 4.00 2.40 -12.01
C VAL A 25 5.16 3.37 -12.18
N ARG A 26 5.39 4.25 -11.20
CA ARG A 26 6.46 5.24 -11.25
C ARG A 26 7.85 4.60 -11.13
N LEU A 27 8.00 3.62 -10.23
CA LEU A 27 9.24 2.83 -10.12
C LEU A 27 9.55 2.12 -11.45
N ARG A 28 8.53 1.53 -12.10
CA ARG A 28 8.67 0.89 -13.41
C ARG A 28 9.13 1.87 -14.48
N VAL A 29 8.54 3.07 -14.54
CA VAL A 29 8.92 4.10 -15.52
C VAL A 29 10.36 4.55 -15.31
N LEU A 30 10.77 4.82 -14.06
CA LEU A 30 12.13 5.24 -13.73
C LEU A 30 13.15 4.15 -14.06
N ARG A 31 12.84 2.89 -13.74
CA ARG A 31 13.68 1.74 -14.09
C ARG A 31 13.89 1.59 -15.60
N VAL A 32 12.81 1.67 -16.38
CA VAL A 32 12.88 1.55 -17.84
C VAL A 32 13.69 2.71 -18.45
N ARG A 33 13.51 3.94 -17.96
CA ARG A 33 14.30 5.10 -18.38
C ARG A 33 15.78 4.97 -18.03
N ALA A 34 16.10 4.32 -16.92
CA ALA A 34 17.47 3.99 -16.53
C ALA A 34 18.07 2.80 -17.31
N GLY A 35 17.32 2.20 -18.25
CA GLY A 35 17.79 1.05 -19.04
C GLY A 35 17.92 -0.25 -18.25
N LEU A 36 17.34 -0.33 -17.04
CA LEU A 36 17.50 -1.48 -16.17
C LEU A 36 16.35 -2.50 -16.34
N SER A 37 16.69 -3.78 -16.35
CA SER A 37 15.69 -4.85 -16.16
C SER A 37 15.28 -4.94 -14.68
N GLN A 38 14.16 -5.61 -14.38
CA GLN A 38 13.74 -5.83 -12.98
C GLN A 38 14.81 -6.57 -12.16
N SER A 39 15.47 -7.56 -12.76
CA SER A 39 16.56 -8.32 -12.12
C SER A 39 17.82 -7.49 -11.94
N ALA A 40 18.17 -6.64 -12.91
CA ALA A 40 19.31 -5.73 -12.79
C ALA A 40 19.10 -4.69 -11.69
N LEU A 41 17.89 -4.12 -11.57
CA LEU A 41 17.56 -3.21 -10.47
C LEU A 41 17.59 -3.93 -9.11
N ALA A 42 17.02 -5.13 -9.03
CA ALA A 42 17.01 -5.94 -7.81
C ALA A 42 18.44 -6.25 -7.32
N ALA A 43 19.31 -6.73 -8.23
CA ALA A 43 20.71 -7.01 -7.94
C ALA A 43 21.46 -5.74 -7.51
N ARG A 44 21.24 -4.61 -8.20
CA ARG A 44 21.90 -3.34 -7.88
C ARG A 44 21.46 -2.74 -6.54
N ALA A 45 20.21 -2.96 -6.15
CA ALA A 45 19.64 -2.48 -4.88
C ALA A 45 19.80 -3.48 -3.72
N GLY A 46 20.37 -4.67 -3.95
CA GLY A 46 20.52 -5.70 -2.92
C GLY A 46 19.19 -6.28 -2.42
N VAL A 47 18.15 -6.28 -3.26
CA VAL A 47 16.82 -6.79 -2.91
C VAL A 47 16.41 -7.94 -3.83
N ASP A 48 15.46 -8.77 -3.38
CA ASP A 48 14.96 -9.88 -4.18
C ASP A 48 14.13 -9.43 -5.41
N LEU A 49 14.22 -10.17 -6.51
CA LEU A 49 13.47 -9.88 -7.74
C LEU A 49 11.94 -9.88 -7.52
N ALA A 50 11.43 -10.78 -6.69
CA ALA A 50 10.01 -10.82 -6.33
C ALA A 50 9.59 -9.57 -5.57
N THR A 51 10.49 -8.94 -4.79
CA THR A 51 10.24 -7.65 -4.14
C THR A 51 10.02 -6.54 -5.16
N VAL A 52 10.91 -6.39 -6.14
CA VAL A 52 10.75 -5.40 -7.22
C VAL A 52 9.47 -5.64 -8.01
N LYS A 53 9.20 -6.90 -8.38
CA LYS A 53 8.01 -7.32 -9.13
C LYS A 53 6.71 -7.06 -8.36
N ALA A 54 6.71 -7.22 -7.04
CA ALA A 54 5.56 -6.98 -6.18
C ALA A 54 5.28 -5.48 -6.00
N ILE A 55 6.34 -4.66 -5.93
CA ILE A 55 6.23 -3.20 -5.86
C ILE A 55 5.70 -2.65 -7.20
N GLU A 56 6.28 -3.05 -8.33
CA GLU A 56 5.85 -2.56 -9.66
C GLU A 56 4.41 -2.94 -10.05
N ARG A 57 3.83 -3.95 -9.39
CA ARG A 57 2.44 -4.39 -9.59
C ARG A 57 1.48 -3.88 -8.52
N ASP A 58 1.95 -2.99 -7.65
CA ASP A 58 1.18 -2.45 -6.51
C ASP A 58 0.58 -3.53 -5.60
N ARG A 59 1.17 -4.73 -5.61
CA ARG A 59 0.82 -5.81 -4.69
C ARG A 59 1.32 -5.50 -3.27
N ARG A 60 2.30 -4.61 -3.15
CA ARG A 60 2.76 -3.99 -1.91
C ARG A 60 2.29 -2.53 -1.87
N ARG A 61 1.09 -2.29 -1.32
CA ARG A 61 0.54 -0.92 -1.17
C ARG A 61 1.37 -0.02 -0.24
N ARG A 62 2.19 -0.61 0.63
CA ARG A 62 3.19 0.06 1.47
C ARG A 62 4.47 -0.77 1.50
N PRO A 63 5.40 -0.60 0.54
CA PRO A 63 6.74 -1.15 0.63
C PRO A 63 7.45 -0.61 1.88
N HIS A 64 8.52 -1.23 2.38
CA HIS A 64 9.25 -0.64 3.51
C HIS A 64 10.02 0.61 3.04
N PRO A 65 10.02 1.74 3.79
CA PRO A 65 10.74 2.96 3.40
C PRO A 65 12.22 2.73 3.05
N HIS A 66 12.90 1.90 3.84
CA HIS A 66 14.28 1.51 3.58
C HIS A 66 14.46 0.79 2.23
N THR A 67 13.56 -0.13 1.86
CA THR A 67 13.59 -0.82 0.56
C THR A 67 13.39 0.14 -0.60
N LEU A 68 12.51 1.14 -0.47
CA LEU A 68 12.33 2.16 -1.50
C LEU A 68 13.53 3.10 -1.61
N ALA A 69 14.19 3.43 -0.50
CA ALA A 69 15.44 4.18 -0.52
C ALA A 69 16.55 3.40 -1.26
N LEU A 70 16.74 2.12 -0.94
CA LEU A 70 17.70 1.26 -1.65
C LEU A 70 17.42 1.17 -3.15
N LEU A 71 16.15 1.14 -3.56
CA LEU A 71 15.76 1.14 -4.98
C LEU A 71 15.97 2.51 -5.65
N ALA A 72 15.78 3.60 -4.92
CA ALA A 72 16.00 4.96 -5.42
C ALA A 72 17.49 5.26 -5.62
N ASP A 73 18.33 4.91 -4.63
CA ASP A 73 19.79 4.91 -4.75
C ASP A 73 20.22 3.94 -5.87
N ALA A 74 19.58 2.77 -5.86
CA ALA A 74 19.44 1.76 -6.90
C ALA A 74 19.17 2.28 -8.32
N LEU A 75 18.64 3.48 -8.47
CA LEU A 75 18.30 4.13 -9.74
C LEU A 75 19.16 5.38 -10.00
N GLY A 76 20.04 5.76 -9.08
CA GLY A 76 20.81 7.00 -9.14
C GLY A 76 19.94 8.24 -9.01
N LEU A 77 18.80 8.14 -8.31
CA LEU A 77 17.89 9.27 -8.16
C LEU A 77 18.51 10.34 -7.24
N PRO A 78 18.46 11.63 -7.62
CA PRO A 78 18.84 12.71 -6.72
C PRO A 78 17.88 12.78 -5.53
N ALA A 79 18.33 13.31 -4.39
CA ALA A 79 17.58 13.33 -3.13
C ALA A 79 16.14 13.85 -3.28
N ALA A 80 15.91 14.88 -4.10
CA ALA A 80 14.57 15.42 -4.39
C ALA A 80 13.65 14.41 -5.11
N ALA A 81 14.18 13.63 -6.06
CA ALA A 81 13.42 12.61 -6.77
C ALA A 81 13.14 11.38 -5.87
N SER A 82 14.10 11.00 -5.03
CA SER A 82 13.94 9.96 -4.00
C SER A 82 12.87 10.35 -2.97
N ALA A 83 12.91 11.59 -2.47
CA ALA A 83 11.90 12.13 -1.56
C ALA A 83 10.51 12.13 -2.20
N ALA A 84 10.38 12.56 -3.47
CA ALA A 84 9.10 12.54 -4.17
C ALA A 84 8.54 11.12 -4.38
N LEU A 85 9.39 10.10 -4.51
CA LEU A 85 8.97 8.70 -4.58
C LEU A 85 8.48 8.19 -3.21
N LEU A 86 9.19 8.54 -2.14
CA LEU A 86 8.83 8.19 -0.76
C LEU A 86 7.55 8.91 -0.30
N GLU A 87 7.41 10.21 -0.56
CA GLU A 87 6.20 10.99 -0.28
C GLU A 87 4.97 10.41 -1.00
N ARG A 88 5.13 9.82 -2.19
CA ARG A 88 4.00 9.16 -2.86
C ARG A 88 3.69 7.78 -2.30
N ALA A 89 4.68 7.10 -1.72
CA ALA A 89 4.50 5.82 -1.08
C ALA A 89 3.94 5.91 0.35
N PHE A 90 4.22 7.03 1.03
CA PHE A 90 3.96 7.16 2.46
C PHE A 90 3.27 8.47 2.87
N GLY A 91 3.19 9.47 2.00
CA GLY A 91 2.63 10.79 2.31
C GLY A 91 1.09 10.81 2.39
N PRO A 92 0.50 11.91 2.88
CA PRO A 92 -0.94 12.03 3.14
C PRO A 92 -1.79 11.86 1.86
N ALA A 93 -1.27 12.21 0.69
CA ALA A 93 -1.95 12.00 -0.60
C ALA A 93 -2.00 10.52 -1.04
N ALA A 94 -1.11 9.65 -0.54
CA ALA A 94 -1.17 8.20 -0.77
C ALA A 94 -2.36 7.54 -0.04
N GLN A 95 -2.98 8.28 0.89
CA GLN A 95 -4.10 7.85 1.72
C GLN A 95 -5.47 8.28 1.15
N GLY A 96 -5.49 9.07 0.07
CA GLY A 96 -6.67 9.84 -0.37
C GLY A 96 -7.21 9.56 -1.78
N SER A 97 -7.09 8.34 -2.32
CA SER A 97 -7.82 7.94 -3.54
C SER A 97 -8.86 6.84 -3.27
N ASP A 98 -9.64 7.03 -2.21
CA ASP A 98 -10.98 6.45 -2.06
C ASP A 98 -11.92 7.62 -1.82
N THR A 99 -12.61 8.07 -2.86
CA THR A 99 -13.67 9.08 -2.76
C THR A 99 -14.83 8.49 -1.96
N GLY A 100 -14.86 8.82 -0.68
CA GLY A 100 -15.95 8.49 0.23
C GLY A 100 -15.79 9.27 1.51
N SER A 101 -16.37 10.47 1.56
CA SER A 101 -16.55 11.22 2.81
C SER A 101 -17.28 10.33 3.82
N PRO A 102 -16.87 10.37 5.09
CA PRO A 102 -17.70 11.12 6.02
C PRO A 102 -16.87 12.06 6.90
N ALA A 103 -17.50 13.17 7.23
CA ALA A 103 -17.02 14.12 8.22
C ALA A 103 -16.87 13.48 9.61
N ALA A 104 -15.98 14.09 10.40
CA ALA A 104 -15.69 13.86 11.83
C ALA A 104 -14.79 12.65 12.18
N ALA A 105 -13.51 12.75 11.85
CA ALA A 105 -12.45 11.96 12.48
C ALA A 105 -12.07 12.59 13.83
N GLY A 106 -12.44 11.92 14.93
CA GLY A 106 -11.79 12.14 16.23
C GLY A 106 -10.32 11.68 16.19
N PRO A 107 -9.55 11.90 17.27
CA PRO A 107 -8.09 11.67 17.31
C PRO A 107 -7.64 10.22 17.07
N TRP A 108 -8.58 9.27 16.97
CA TRP A 108 -8.35 7.88 16.59
C TRP A 108 -9.17 7.52 15.35
N SER A 109 -8.78 8.05 14.19
CA SER A 109 -9.08 7.33 12.94
C SER A 109 -8.07 6.19 12.81
N PRO A 110 -8.49 4.93 12.93
CA PRO A 110 -7.61 3.82 12.62
C PRO A 110 -7.29 3.93 11.14
N ALA A 111 -6.05 4.33 10.82
CA ALA A 111 -5.53 4.22 9.48
C ALA A 111 -5.76 2.77 9.05
N LEU A 112 -6.67 2.55 8.09
CA LEU A 112 -7.13 1.23 7.65
C LEU A 112 -5.94 0.28 7.41
N VAL A 113 -5.56 -0.50 8.44
CA VAL A 113 -4.52 -1.51 8.32
C VAL A 113 -5.13 -2.62 7.48
N ARG A 114 -4.62 -2.79 6.26
CA ARG A 114 -5.14 -3.83 5.36
C ARG A 114 -4.68 -5.19 5.85
N LEU A 115 -5.64 -6.08 6.07
CA LEU A 115 -5.40 -7.48 6.41
C LEU A 115 -4.43 -8.14 5.40
N PRO A 116 -3.51 -9.02 5.85
CA PRO A 116 -2.63 -9.75 4.96
C PRO A 116 -3.44 -10.51 3.89
N ALA A 117 -3.08 -10.36 2.62
CA ALA A 117 -3.72 -11.10 1.53
C ALA A 117 -3.01 -12.45 1.35
N PRO A 118 -3.58 -13.58 1.79
CA PRO A 118 -2.79 -14.79 1.89
C PRO A 118 -2.87 -15.61 0.58
N PRO A 119 -1.79 -16.33 0.21
CA PRO A 119 -1.48 -16.66 -1.19
C PRO A 119 -2.32 -17.78 -1.84
N THR A 120 -3.06 -18.55 -1.04
CA THR A 120 -3.92 -19.66 -1.48
C THR A 120 -5.36 -19.45 -1.00
N PRO A 121 -6.42 -20.11 -1.49
CA PRO A 121 -7.73 -20.05 -0.82
C PRO A 121 -7.72 -20.73 0.56
N LEU A 122 -8.64 -20.36 1.45
CA LEU A 122 -8.94 -21.13 2.67
C LEU A 122 -9.84 -22.31 2.25
N ILE A 123 -9.46 -23.54 2.60
CA ILE A 123 -10.18 -24.75 2.19
C ILE A 123 -10.69 -25.50 3.41
N GLY A 124 -11.98 -25.85 3.43
CA GLY A 124 -12.56 -26.78 4.42
C GLY A 124 -12.68 -26.19 5.82
N ARG A 125 -12.74 -24.85 5.92
CA ARG A 125 -12.79 -24.08 7.18
C ARG A 125 -13.89 -23.02 7.16
N GLU A 126 -14.82 -23.13 6.23
CA GLU A 126 -15.94 -22.21 6.03
C GLU A 126 -16.88 -22.28 7.25
N THR A 127 -17.13 -23.49 7.77
CA THR A 127 -17.91 -23.70 8.99
C THR A 127 -17.29 -23.04 10.21
N ASP A 128 -15.96 -23.13 10.35
CA ASP A 128 -15.23 -22.52 11.47
C ASP A 128 -15.39 -20.99 11.42
N VAL A 129 -15.27 -20.36 10.25
CA VAL A 129 -15.48 -18.92 10.08
C VAL A 129 -16.90 -18.52 10.53
N VAL A 130 -17.92 -19.27 10.11
CA VAL A 130 -19.32 -18.99 10.50
C VAL A 130 -19.51 -19.10 12.01
N GLN A 131 -18.91 -20.10 12.66
CA GLN A 131 -19.01 -20.25 14.11
C GLN A 131 -18.29 -19.11 14.85
N LEU A 132 -17.08 -18.76 14.42
CA LEU A 132 -16.29 -17.70 15.04
C LEU A 132 -16.92 -16.32 14.83
N ARG A 133 -17.56 -16.06 13.69
CA ARG A 133 -18.32 -14.82 13.42
C ARG A 133 -19.43 -14.60 14.44
N LYS A 134 -20.17 -15.65 14.81
CA LYS A 134 -21.23 -15.57 15.83
C LYS A 134 -20.68 -15.19 17.21
N LEU A 135 -19.48 -15.64 17.54
CA LEU A 135 -18.83 -15.30 18.81
C LEU A 135 -18.37 -13.83 18.82
N LEU A 136 -17.99 -13.30 17.66
CA LEU A 136 -17.56 -11.91 17.49
C LEU A 136 -18.71 -10.95 17.15
N ASP A 137 -19.96 -11.37 17.22
CA ASP A 137 -21.09 -10.50 16.85
C ASP A 137 -21.10 -9.22 17.74
N PRO A 138 -20.92 -8.02 17.17
CA PRO A 138 -20.85 -6.77 17.95
C PRO A 138 -22.18 -6.42 18.63
N THR A 139 -23.30 -7.00 18.16
CA THR A 139 -24.62 -6.82 18.78
C THR A 139 -24.79 -7.68 20.05
N THR A 140 -23.94 -8.69 20.22
CA THR A 140 -23.98 -9.62 21.36
C THR A 140 -22.69 -9.49 22.18
N PRO A 141 -22.72 -8.93 23.40
CA PRO A 141 -21.51 -8.59 24.16
C PRO A 141 -20.72 -9.79 24.74
N ALA A 142 -20.87 -10.99 24.17
CA ALA A 142 -20.36 -12.23 24.74
C ALA A 142 -18.84 -12.42 24.63
N SER A 143 -18.15 -11.83 23.65
CA SER A 143 -16.71 -12.08 23.45
C SER A 143 -15.93 -10.87 22.97
N ARG A 144 -15.10 -10.30 23.84
CA ARG A 144 -14.12 -9.24 23.51
C ARG A 144 -12.77 -9.78 23.04
N LEU A 145 -12.49 -11.04 23.34
CA LEU A 145 -11.24 -11.73 23.01
C LEU A 145 -11.56 -13.16 22.59
N LEU A 146 -11.01 -13.56 21.44
CA LEU A 146 -11.12 -14.91 20.92
C LEU A 146 -9.73 -15.48 20.63
N THR A 147 -9.40 -16.60 21.26
CA THR A 147 -8.10 -17.26 21.11
C THR A 147 -8.23 -18.52 20.27
N LEU A 148 -7.51 -18.61 19.16
CA LEU A 148 -7.42 -19.81 18.35
C LEU A 148 -6.25 -20.68 18.83
N VAL A 149 -6.56 -21.88 19.33
CA VAL A 149 -5.57 -22.86 19.80
C VAL A 149 -5.52 -24.09 18.89
N GLY A 150 -4.37 -24.76 18.83
CA GLY A 150 -4.18 -25.97 18.04
C GLY A 150 -2.72 -26.20 17.61
N PRO A 151 -2.40 -27.36 17.01
CA PRO A 151 -1.04 -27.72 16.61
C PRO A 151 -0.39 -26.70 15.66
N GLY A 152 0.94 -26.73 15.54
CA GLY A 152 1.66 -25.95 14.55
C GLY A 152 1.19 -26.28 13.12
N GLY A 153 1.16 -25.29 12.23
CA GLY A 153 0.83 -25.51 10.81
C GLY A 153 -0.65 -25.71 10.45
N VAL A 154 -1.57 -25.86 11.41
CA VAL A 154 -3.01 -26.12 11.12
C VAL A 154 -3.79 -24.94 10.52
N GLY A 155 -3.13 -23.79 10.29
CA GLY A 155 -3.76 -22.64 9.63
C GLY A 155 -4.50 -21.66 10.56
N LYS A 156 -4.20 -21.59 11.86
CA LYS A 156 -4.85 -20.65 12.80
C LYS A 156 -4.78 -19.19 12.35
N THR A 157 -3.58 -18.74 11.95
CA THR A 157 -3.35 -17.40 11.38
C THR A 157 -4.18 -17.20 10.11
N ARG A 158 -4.28 -18.24 9.28
CA ARG A 158 -5.07 -18.23 8.04
C ARG A 158 -6.56 -18.01 8.32
N LEU A 159 -7.07 -18.75 9.31
CA LEU A 159 -8.46 -18.66 9.78
C LEU A 159 -8.74 -17.29 10.41
N ALA A 160 -7.83 -16.78 11.24
CA ALA A 160 -7.96 -15.44 11.84
C ALA A 160 -8.05 -14.33 10.78
N ILE A 161 -7.19 -14.38 9.76
CA ILE A 161 -7.21 -13.39 8.67
C ILE A 161 -8.50 -13.50 7.84
N ALA A 162 -8.97 -14.72 7.57
CA ALA A 162 -10.21 -14.93 6.83
C ALA A 162 -11.43 -14.43 7.61
N LEU A 163 -11.52 -14.73 8.91
CA LEU A 163 -12.55 -14.23 9.80
C LEU A 163 -12.52 -12.70 9.89
N ALA A 164 -11.33 -12.12 10.07
CA ALA A 164 -11.14 -10.68 10.12
C ALA A 164 -11.64 -9.98 8.83
N ALA A 165 -11.41 -10.59 7.66
CA ALA A 165 -11.91 -10.07 6.40
C ALA A 165 -13.44 -10.17 6.27
N ASP A 166 -14.03 -11.22 6.83
CA ASP A 166 -15.46 -11.49 6.81
C ASP A 166 -16.26 -10.52 7.71
N VAL A 167 -15.72 -10.20 8.88
CA VAL A 167 -16.36 -9.28 9.85
C VAL A 167 -16.00 -7.80 9.63
N ALA A 168 -15.09 -7.49 8.71
CA ALA A 168 -14.55 -6.13 8.53
C ALA A 168 -15.61 -5.05 8.31
N ARG A 169 -16.78 -5.39 7.76
CA ARG A 169 -17.88 -4.45 7.53
C ARG A 169 -18.74 -4.19 8.76
N ASP A 170 -18.69 -5.10 9.75
CA ASP A 170 -19.51 -5.04 10.95
C ASP A 170 -18.84 -4.20 12.06
N TYR A 171 -17.54 -3.92 11.92
CA TYR A 171 -16.75 -3.11 12.84
C TYR A 171 -16.47 -1.73 12.24
N GLY A 172 -17.20 -0.70 12.71
CA GLY A 172 -17.05 0.69 12.25
C GLY A 172 -15.67 1.31 12.52
N ASP A 173 -14.98 0.82 13.57
CA ASP A 173 -13.60 1.19 13.90
C ASP A 173 -12.55 0.41 13.06
N GLY A 174 -12.99 -0.39 12.10
CA GLY A 174 -12.10 -1.18 11.24
C GLY A 174 -11.47 -2.40 11.93
N VAL A 175 -10.65 -3.12 11.17
CA VAL A 175 -10.01 -4.38 11.58
C VAL A 175 -8.53 -4.34 11.21
N VAL A 176 -7.66 -4.83 12.11
CA VAL A 176 -6.19 -4.77 11.98
C VAL A 176 -5.54 -6.15 12.28
N PHE A 177 -4.34 -6.42 11.76
CA PHE A 177 -3.58 -7.66 11.98
C PHE A 177 -2.07 -7.40 12.01
#